data_AF-A0A955G5Z6-F1
#
_entry.id   AF-A0A955G5Z6-F1
#
_cell.length_a   1.000
_cell.length_b   1.000
_cell.length_c   1.000
_cell.angle_alpha   90.00
_cell.angle_beta   90.00
_cell.angle_gamma   90.00
#
_symmetry.space_group_name_H-M   'P 1'
#
loop_
_entity.id
_entity.type
_entity.pdbx_description
1 polymer ?
#
loop_
_entity_poly.entity_id
_entity_poly.type
_entity_poly.pdbx_seq_one_letter_code
_entity_poly.pdbx_strand_id
1 'polypeptide(L)'
;MKIGVFDSGLGGELVAKELRRILPEHDYIVVNDRAHVPYGSRSDAEIIDLTHHAIAPLFDAGCEIIVIACNTATTVAIDSLRHNFPQIDFIGIEPMIKTADLESNTRRVTVLATPTTLQSLRYHHLKQQYGSSLVFDEPQTDNWASVIEFGDPKTIDFGDVEKSIAHGSDTIVLACTHYLALTEQLHRAFDHVQILEPTKAISKQVARLVAARQAE
;
A
#
# COMPACT_ATOMS: atom_id res chain seq x y z
N MET A 1 -0.73 -22.51 5.88
CA MET A 1 -1.23 -22.37 4.50
C MET A 1 -0.31 -21.44 3.73
N LYS A 2 -0.36 -21.45 2.40
CA LYS A 2 0.44 -20.55 1.56
C LYS A 2 -0.34 -19.26 1.27
N ILE A 3 0.29 -18.13 1.55
CA ILE A 3 -0.24 -16.79 1.32
C ILE A 3 0.64 -16.11 0.29
N GLY A 4 0.02 -15.69 -0.81
CA GLY A 4 0.69 -14.92 -1.85
C GLY A 4 0.77 -13.45 -1.47
N VAL A 5 1.90 -12.80 -1.77
CA VAL A 5 2.06 -11.35 -1.68
C VAL A 5 2.62 -10.87 -3.01
N PHE A 6 1.87 -10.01 -3.69
CA PHE A 6 2.29 -9.39 -4.94
C PHE A 6 2.53 -7.90 -4.77
N ASP A 7 3.62 -7.38 -5.31
CA ASP A 7 3.88 -5.94 -5.43
C ASP A 7 4.58 -5.63 -6.77
N SER A 8 4.57 -4.35 -7.16
CA SER A 8 5.32 -3.94 -8.35
C SER A 8 6.82 -3.86 -8.07
N GLY A 9 7.26 -3.73 -6.82
CA GLY A 9 8.65 -3.61 -6.44
C GLY A 9 8.94 -4.09 -5.02
N LEU A 10 9.84 -3.40 -4.31
CA LEU A 10 10.30 -3.74 -2.96
C LEU A 10 9.17 -3.77 -1.91
N GLY A 11 8.07 -3.05 -2.14
CA GLY A 11 6.96 -2.93 -1.19
C GLY A 11 6.39 -4.27 -0.73
N GLY A 12 6.37 -5.28 -1.61
CA GLY A 12 5.87 -6.62 -1.30
C GLY A 12 6.69 -7.34 -0.24
N GLU A 13 8.02 -7.19 -0.27
CA GLU A 13 8.90 -7.76 0.74
C GLU A 13 8.70 -7.10 2.11
N LEU A 14 8.46 -5.79 2.14
CA LEU A 14 8.21 -5.05 3.38
C LEU A 14 6.89 -5.49 4.02
N VAL A 15 5.84 -5.64 3.22
CA VAL A 15 4.54 -6.16 3.68
C VAL A 15 4.68 -7.61 4.14
N ALA A 16 5.34 -8.48 3.35
CA ALA A 16 5.53 -9.88 3.71
C ALA A 16 6.38 -10.07 4.97
N LYS A 17 7.41 -9.24 5.17
CA LYS A 17 8.21 -9.23 6.41
C LYS A 17 7.34 -8.97 7.63
N GLU A 18 6.44 -8.00 7.54
CA GLU A 18 5.57 -7.65 8.66
C GLU A 18 4.47 -8.70 8.88
N LEU A 19 3.92 -9.28 7.80
CA LEU A 19 3.00 -10.41 7.90
C LEU A 19 3.66 -11.62 8.58
N ARG A 20 4.88 -12.01 8.20
CA ARG A 20 5.65 -13.08 8.86
C ARG A 20 5.88 -12.81 10.34
N ARG A 21 5.99 -11.54 10.74
CA ARG A 21 6.16 -11.14 12.15
C ARG A 21 4.87 -11.28 12.95
N ILE A 22 3.72 -10.94 12.36
CA ILE A 22 2.41 -10.93 13.04
C ILE A 22 1.75 -12.31 13.00
N LEU A 23 1.89 -13.04 11.89
CA LEU A 23 1.26 -14.34 11.62
C LEU A 23 2.34 -15.36 11.16
N PRO A 24 3.25 -15.77 12.06
CA PRO A 24 4.41 -16.61 11.71
C PRO A 24 4.07 -18.04 11.29
N GLU A 25 2.85 -18.50 11.50
CA GLU A 25 2.37 -19.87 11.24
C GLU A 25 2.01 -20.14 9.77
N HIS A 26 2.24 -19.18 8.87
CA HIS A 26 1.92 -19.28 7.46
C HIS A 26 3.16 -19.15 6.57
N ASP A 27 3.10 -19.79 5.40
CA ASP A 27 4.13 -19.70 4.39
C ASP A 27 3.82 -18.53 3.45
N TYR A 28 4.78 -17.62 3.28
CA TYR A 28 4.60 -16.43 2.46
C TYR A 28 5.42 -16.51 1.18
N ILE A 29 4.74 -16.52 0.04
CA ILE A 29 5.36 -16.49 -1.28
C ILE A 29 5.21 -15.07 -1.82
N VAL A 30 6.35 -14.44 -2.08
CA VAL A 30 6.40 -13.05 -2.55
C VAL A 30 6.80 -13.05 -4.02
N VAL A 31 6.03 -12.32 -4.83
CA VAL A 31 6.35 -12.04 -6.23
C VAL A 31 6.34 -10.54 -6.45
N ASN A 32 7.46 -10.01 -6.95
CA ASN A 32 7.62 -8.59 -7.20
C ASN A 32 7.96 -8.33 -8.67
N ASP A 33 7.21 -7.47 -9.34
CA ASP A 33 7.44 -7.11 -10.75
C ASP A 33 8.49 -6.00 -10.94
N ARG A 34 9.66 -6.19 -10.32
CA ARG A 34 10.71 -5.15 -10.23
C ARG A 34 11.15 -4.61 -11.58
N ALA A 35 11.02 -5.41 -12.64
CA ALA A 35 11.39 -5.04 -14.01
C ALA A 35 10.54 -3.88 -14.57
N HIS A 36 9.34 -3.68 -14.04
CA HIS A 36 8.39 -2.69 -14.52
C HIS A 36 8.11 -1.55 -13.52
N VAL A 37 8.91 -1.43 -12.45
CA VAL A 37 8.81 -0.29 -11.51
C VAL A 37 9.09 1.03 -12.25
N PRO A 38 8.36 2.12 -11.95
CA PRO A 38 7.18 2.20 -11.09
C PRO A 38 5.87 1.95 -11.85
N TYR A 39 4.88 1.36 -11.18
CA TYR A 39 3.52 1.29 -11.73
C TYR A 39 2.78 2.63 -11.68
N GLY A 40 3.08 3.47 -10.69
CA GLY A 40 2.37 4.73 -10.40
C GLY A 40 2.48 5.84 -11.45
N SER A 41 3.08 5.56 -12.60
CA SER A 41 3.20 6.47 -13.76
C SER A 41 2.80 5.79 -15.08
N ARG A 42 2.25 4.57 -15.04
CA ARG A 42 1.81 3.79 -16.21
C ARG A 42 0.32 3.96 -16.47
N SER A 43 -0.13 3.54 -17.64
CA SER A 43 -1.57 3.54 -17.98
C SER A 43 -2.32 2.42 -17.26
N ASP A 44 -3.63 2.61 -17.03
CA ASP A 44 -4.45 1.61 -16.35
C ASP A 44 -4.44 0.26 -17.06
N ALA A 45 -4.57 0.25 -18.39
CA ALA A 45 -4.55 -0.98 -19.19
C ALA A 45 -3.23 -1.75 -19.03
N GLU A 46 -2.11 -1.03 -19.06
CA GLU A 46 -0.79 -1.62 -18.86
C GLU A 46 -0.62 -2.17 -17.44
N ILE A 47 -1.10 -1.46 -16.41
CA ILE A 47 -1.04 -1.93 -15.01
C ILE A 47 -1.87 -3.21 -14.84
N ILE A 48 -3.06 -3.29 -15.45
CA ILE A 48 -3.89 -4.51 -15.44
C ILE A 48 -3.11 -5.66 -16.06
N ASP A 49 -2.61 -5.49 -17.29
CA ASP A 49 -1.91 -6.55 -18.01
C ASP A 49 -0.67 -7.02 -17.24
N LEU A 50 0.18 -6.09 -16.77
CA LEU A 50 1.37 -6.43 -15.99
C LEU A 50 1.01 -7.16 -14.70
N THR A 51 -0.01 -6.71 -13.98
CA THR A 51 -0.46 -7.36 -12.74
C THR A 51 -0.93 -8.79 -13.01
N HIS A 52 -1.79 -9.01 -14.01
CA HIS A 52 -2.30 -10.35 -14.33
C HIS A 52 -1.18 -11.33 -14.69
N HIS A 53 -0.18 -10.89 -15.46
CA HIS A 53 0.96 -11.72 -15.80
C HIS A 53 1.86 -11.99 -14.59
N ALA A 54 2.16 -10.95 -13.81
CA ALA A 54 3.13 -11.05 -12.73
C ALA A 54 2.62 -11.89 -11.55
N ILE A 55 1.31 -11.99 -11.32
CA ILE A 55 0.77 -12.82 -10.22
C ILE A 55 0.72 -14.32 -10.52
N ALA A 56 0.91 -14.73 -11.77
CA ALA A 56 0.77 -16.14 -12.18
C ALA A 56 1.56 -17.15 -11.31
N PRO A 57 2.81 -16.88 -10.89
CA PRO A 57 3.55 -17.81 -10.04
C PRO A 57 2.90 -18.05 -8.66
N LEU A 58 2.07 -17.14 -8.17
CA LEU A 58 1.34 -17.32 -6.90
C LEU A 58 0.23 -18.38 -7.04
N PHE A 59 -0.41 -18.45 -8.21
CA PHE A 59 -1.39 -19.49 -8.51
C PHE A 59 -0.72 -20.85 -8.64
N ASP A 60 0.40 -20.94 -9.37
CA ASP A 60 1.17 -22.18 -9.53
C ASP A 60 1.67 -22.74 -8.21
N ALA A 61 1.97 -21.85 -7.26
CA ALA A 61 2.41 -22.23 -5.94
C ALA A 61 1.26 -22.67 -5.00
N GLY A 62 0.00 -22.53 -5.43
CA GLY A 62 -1.20 -22.91 -4.69
C GLY A 62 -1.63 -21.90 -3.63
N CYS A 63 -1.41 -20.60 -3.86
CA CYS A 63 -1.90 -19.55 -2.95
C CYS A 63 -3.40 -19.33 -3.15
N GLU A 64 -4.19 -19.54 -2.11
CA GLU A 64 -5.64 -19.31 -2.13
C GLU A 64 -6.03 -17.94 -1.56
N ILE A 65 -5.13 -17.33 -0.79
CA ILE A 65 -5.22 -15.94 -0.32
C ILE A 65 -4.04 -15.19 -0.92
N ILE A 66 -4.31 -14.08 -1.62
CA ILE A 66 -3.29 -13.25 -2.26
C ILE A 66 -3.46 -11.80 -1.83
N VAL A 67 -2.40 -11.23 -1.24
CA VAL A 67 -2.31 -9.80 -0.91
C VAL A 67 -1.72 -9.06 -2.10
N ILE A 68 -2.49 -8.15 -2.69
CA ILE A 68 -2.01 -7.16 -3.67
C ILE A 68 -1.46 -5.98 -2.87
N ALA A 69 -0.16 -6.05 -2.54
CA ALA A 69 0.50 -5.06 -1.71
C ALA A 69 0.64 -3.71 -2.44
N CYS A 70 0.83 -3.68 -3.75
CA CYS A 70 0.99 -2.40 -4.44
C CYS A 70 -0.34 -1.61 -4.42
N ASN A 71 -0.35 -0.41 -3.82
CA ASN A 71 -1.53 0.47 -3.81
C ASN A 71 -2.01 0.78 -5.24
N THR A 72 -1.10 1.04 -6.17
CA THR A 72 -1.44 1.29 -7.57
C THR A 72 -2.09 0.07 -8.22
N ALA A 73 -1.52 -1.13 -8.05
CA ALA A 73 -2.11 -2.36 -8.58
C ALA A 73 -3.45 -2.68 -7.91
N THR A 74 -3.60 -2.43 -6.61
CA THR A 74 -4.89 -2.57 -5.92
C THR A 74 -5.93 -1.64 -6.52
N THR A 75 -5.60 -0.39 -6.71
CA THR A 75 -6.50 0.62 -7.26
C THR A 75 -6.99 0.26 -8.66
N VAL A 76 -6.09 -0.27 -9.50
CA VAL A 76 -6.36 -0.43 -10.94
C VAL A 76 -6.79 -1.84 -11.32
N ALA A 77 -6.18 -2.88 -10.74
CA ALA A 77 -6.31 -4.25 -11.24
C ALA A 77 -7.14 -5.19 -10.35
N ILE A 78 -7.39 -4.88 -9.07
CA ILE A 78 -7.95 -5.87 -8.14
C ILE A 78 -9.36 -6.34 -8.50
N ASP A 79 -10.20 -5.46 -9.07
CA ASP A 79 -11.56 -5.84 -9.44
C ASP A 79 -11.56 -6.78 -10.65
N SER A 80 -10.64 -6.56 -11.59
CA SER A 80 -10.39 -7.48 -12.71
C SER A 80 -9.88 -8.84 -12.22
N LEU A 81 -8.97 -8.85 -11.24
CA LEU A 81 -8.48 -10.09 -10.61
C LEU A 81 -9.61 -10.88 -9.95
N ARG A 82 -10.43 -10.21 -9.13
CA ARG A 82 -11.58 -10.84 -8.45
C ARG A 82 -12.61 -11.38 -9.43
N HIS A 83 -12.84 -10.69 -10.55
CA HIS A 83 -13.74 -11.15 -11.58
C HIS A 83 -13.21 -12.42 -12.28
N ASN A 84 -11.92 -12.44 -12.63
CA ASN A 84 -11.33 -13.54 -13.40
C ASN A 84 -10.99 -14.77 -12.54
N PHE A 85 -10.73 -14.59 -11.24
CA PHE A 85 -10.35 -15.67 -10.33
C PHE A 85 -11.21 -15.64 -9.04
N PRO A 86 -12.53 -15.89 -9.12
CA PRO A 86 -13.45 -15.75 -7.99
C PRO A 86 -13.20 -16.75 -6.83
N GLN A 87 -12.43 -17.81 -7.07
CA GLN A 87 -12.03 -18.80 -6.07
C GLN A 87 -10.87 -18.32 -5.17
N ILE A 88 -10.20 -17.22 -5.55
CA ILE A 88 -9.04 -16.68 -4.85
C ILE A 88 -9.44 -15.46 -4.02
N ASP A 89 -9.04 -15.45 -2.75
CA ASP A 89 -9.26 -14.33 -1.85
C ASP A 89 -8.21 -13.23 -2.06
N PHE A 90 -8.53 -12.24 -2.91
CA PHE A 90 -7.67 -11.07 -3.10
C PHE A 90 -7.90 -10.00 -2.03
N ILE A 91 -6.83 -9.70 -1.30
CA ILE A 91 -6.75 -8.59 -0.34
C ILE A 91 -6.01 -7.43 -0.99
N GLY A 92 -6.69 -6.31 -1.17
CA GLY A 92 -6.07 -5.08 -1.62
C GLY A 92 -5.64 -4.20 -0.45
N ILE A 93 -4.71 -3.28 -0.71
CA ILE A 93 -4.33 -2.21 0.21
C ILE A 93 -4.99 -0.89 -0.19
N GLU A 94 -5.52 -0.18 0.79
CA GLU A 94 -6.05 1.18 0.62
C GLU A 94 -5.31 2.18 1.51
N PRO A 95 -5.19 3.45 1.09
CA PRO A 95 -4.76 4.53 1.97
C PRO A 95 -5.61 4.56 3.25
N MET A 96 -4.97 4.72 4.42
CA MET A 96 -5.62 4.64 5.73
C MET A 96 -6.44 5.90 6.10
N ILE A 97 -7.22 6.44 5.16
CA ILE A 97 -7.98 7.69 5.31
C ILE A 97 -9.02 7.59 6.43
N LYS A 98 -9.70 6.45 6.54
CA LYS A 98 -10.65 6.19 7.63
C LYS A 98 -9.97 6.24 9.00
N THR A 99 -8.78 5.67 9.12
CA THR A 99 -8.02 5.71 10.38
C THR A 99 -7.54 7.12 10.66
N ALA A 100 -7.06 7.84 9.64
CA ALA A 100 -6.64 9.23 9.78
C ALA A 100 -7.78 10.15 10.26
N ASP A 101 -9.01 9.95 9.78
CA ASP A 101 -10.20 10.70 10.24
C ASP A 101 -10.55 10.45 11.71
N LEU A 102 -10.27 9.24 12.21
CA LEU A 102 -10.53 8.84 13.59
C LEU A 102 -9.43 9.24 14.56
N GLU A 103 -8.18 9.30 14.10
CA GLU A 103 -7.00 9.42 14.97
C GLU A 103 -6.30 10.79 14.90
N SER A 104 -6.46 11.55 13.80
CA SER A 104 -5.91 12.91 13.70
C SER A 104 -6.62 13.88 14.65
N ASN A 105 -5.84 14.63 15.43
CA ASN A 105 -6.35 15.65 16.35
C ASN A 105 -6.59 16.97 15.62
N THR A 106 -5.69 17.33 14.69
CA THR A 106 -5.79 18.59 13.93
C THR A 106 -6.74 18.49 12.74
N ARG A 107 -7.16 17.26 12.39
CA ARG A 107 -7.89 16.93 11.16
C ARG A 107 -7.16 17.37 9.89
N ARG A 108 -5.84 17.61 9.95
CA ARG A 108 -5.00 17.90 8.79
C ARG A 108 -4.02 16.76 8.58
N VAL A 109 -4.07 16.12 7.43
CA VAL A 109 -3.35 14.88 7.16
C VAL A 109 -2.48 15.03 5.93
N THR A 110 -1.26 14.52 6.01
CA THR A 110 -0.33 14.45 4.89
C THR A 110 -0.43 13.08 4.25
N VAL A 111 -0.81 12.99 2.97
CA VAL A 111 -0.94 11.70 2.27
C VAL A 111 0.19 11.55 1.26
N LEU A 112 1.07 10.57 1.48
CA LEU A 112 2.19 10.27 0.60
C LEU A 112 1.78 9.15 -0.35
N ALA A 113 1.48 9.45 -1.60
CA ALA A 113 1.01 8.46 -2.58
C ALA A 113 1.53 8.76 -3.99
N THR A 114 1.56 7.74 -4.85
CA THR A 114 1.92 7.93 -6.27
C THR A 114 0.87 8.77 -7.02
N PRO A 115 1.23 9.41 -8.14
CA PRO A 115 0.28 10.18 -8.96
C PRO A 115 -0.94 9.37 -9.39
N THR A 116 -0.75 8.14 -9.88
CA THR A 116 -1.87 7.25 -10.24
C THR A 116 -2.79 6.99 -9.04
N THR A 117 -2.24 6.82 -7.84
CA THR A 117 -3.06 6.64 -6.63
C THR A 117 -3.87 7.90 -6.32
N LEU A 118 -3.26 9.08 -6.33
CA LEU A 118 -3.94 10.36 -6.01
C LEU A 118 -5.03 10.72 -7.02
N GLN A 119 -4.87 10.34 -8.29
CA GLN A 119 -5.84 10.62 -9.36
C GLN A 119 -6.96 9.57 -9.45
N SER A 120 -6.86 8.49 -8.67
CA SER A 120 -7.79 7.37 -8.82
C SER A 120 -9.17 7.63 -8.23
N LEU A 121 -10.20 7.07 -8.88
CA LEU A 121 -11.57 7.08 -8.38
C LEU A 121 -11.67 6.46 -6.97
N ARG A 122 -10.87 5.43 -6.69
CA ARG A 122 -10.84 4.76 -5.39
C ARG A 122 -10.36 5.69 -4.27
N TYR A 123 -9.29 6.43 -4.52
CA TYR A 123 -8.80 7.40 -3.54
C TYR A 123 -9.81 8.55 -3.31
N HIS A 124 -10.39 9.07 -4.39
CA HIS A 124 -11.44 10.08 -4.30
C HIS A 124 -12.67 9.58 -3.51
N HIS A 125 -13.09 8.33 -3.74
CA HIS A 125 -14.18 7.71 -2.98
C HIS A 125 -13.82 7.62 -1.49
N LEU A 126 -12.61 7.20 -1.14
CA LEU A 126 -12.15 7.15 0.25
C LEU A 126 -12.17 8.53 0.92
N LYS A 127 -11.71 9.57 0.23
CA LYS A 127 -11.78 10.96 0.72
C LYS A 127 -13.22 11.42 0.91
N GLN A 128 -14.12 11.10 -0.01
CA GLN A 128 -15.54 11.47 0.10
C GLN A 128 -16.23 10.73 1.25
N GLN A 129 -15.98 9.44 1.37
CA GLN A 129 -16.66 8.57 2.32
C GLN A 129 -16.18 8.78 3.77
N TYR A 130 -14.88 8.96 3.96
CA TYR A 130 -14.26 9.01 5.28
C TYR A 130 -13.52 10.30 5.59
N GLY A 131 -13.19 11.11 4.58
CA GLY A 131 -12.32 12.27 4.71
C GLY A 131 -13.03 13.62 4.67
N SER A 132 -14.36 13.67 4.73
CA SER A 132 -15.12 14.91 4.53
C SER A 132 -14.81 16.01 5.55
N SER A 133 -14.24 15.64 6.68
CA SER A 133 -13.85 16.55 7.77
C SER A 133 -12.34 16.79 7.86
N LEU A 134 -11.56 16.19 6.95
CA LEU A 134 -10.11 16.29 6.90
C LEU A 134 -9.66 17.36 5.89
N VAL A 135 -8.59 18.06 6.23
CA VAL A 135 -7.78 18.84 5.29
C VAL A 135 -6.63 17.97 4.82
N PHE A 136 -6.49 17.80 3.51
CA PHE A 136 -5.47 16.95 2.91
C PHE A 136 -4.32 17.78 2.36
N ASP A 137 -3.11 17.47 2.81
CA ASP A 137 -1.87 17.91 2.18
C ASP A 137 -1.28 16.72 1.39
N GLU A 138 -1.10 16.89 0.08
CA GLU A 138 -0.75 15.81 -0.86
C GLU A 138 0.54 16.18 -1.61
N PRO A 139 1.71 16.10 -0.94
CA PRO A 139 2.98 16.51 -1.53
C PRO A 139 3.37 15.62 -2.71
N GLN A 140 4.18 16.16 -3.63
CA GLN A 140 4.64 15.41 -4.79
C GLN A 140 5.70 14.37 -4.40
N THR A 141 5.44 13.11 -4.72
CA THR A 141 6.32 11.97 -4.42
C THR A 141 6.63 11.12 -5.66
N ASP A 142 6.56 11.72 -6.86
CA ASP A 142 6.61 11.04 -8.17
C ASP A 142 7.80 10.07 -8.32
N ASN A 143 8.99 10.45 -7.85
CA ASN A 143 10.20 9.66 -7.99
C ASN A 143 10.57 8.83 -6.75
N TRP A 144 9.83 8.95 -5.65
CA TRP A 144 10.21 8.31 -4.38
C TRP A 144 10.26 6.79 -4.49
N ALA A 145 9.28 6.18 -5.15
CA ALA A 145 9.26 4.72 -5.34
C ALA A 145 10.48 4.24 -6.13
N SER A 146 10.86 4.94 -7.21
CA SER A 146 12.04 4.63 -8.01
C SER A 146 13.35 4.85 -7.24
N VAL A 147 13.46 5.91 -6.44
CA VAL A 147 14.64 6.17 -5.60
C VAL A 147 14.78 5.09 -4.52
N ILE A 148 13.67 4.64 -3.93
CA ILE A 148 13.68 3.54 -2.95
C ILE A 148 14.10 2.21 -3.60
N GLU A 149 13.67 1.97 -4.83
CA GLU A 149 13.94 0.73 -5.54
C GLU A 149 15.38 0.63 -6.07
N PHE A 150 15.90 1.72 -6.64
CA PHE A 150 17.11 1.71 -7.45
C PHE A 150 18.19 2.70 -6.99
N GLY A 151 17.88 3.57 -6.03
CA GLY A 151 18.76 4.63 -5.53
C GLY A 151 19.06 4.50 -4.04
N ASP A 152 19.37 5.65 -3.40
CA ASP A 152 19.54 5.75 -1.96
C ASP A 152 18.31 6.46 -1.35
N PRO A 153 17.47 5.77 -0.56
CA PRO A 153 16.32 6.39 0.13
C PRO A 153 16.67 7.61 0.99
N LYS A 154 17.94 7.78 1.39
CA LYS A 154 18.40 8.94 2.18
C LYS A 154 18.47 10.25 1.38
N THR A 155 18.43 10.17 0.04
CA THR A 155 18.43 11.37 -0.81
C THR A 155 17.03 11.92 -1.06
N ILE A 156 15.99 11.27 -0.50
CA ILE A 156 14.62 11.76 -0.62
C ILE A 156 14.47 13.02 0.24
N ASP A 157 14.02 14.09 -0.40
CA ASP A 157 13.75 15.38 0.24
C ASP A 157 12.34 15.38 0.84
N PHE A 158 12.24 15.74 2.12
CA PHE A 158 10.98 15.87 2.85
C PHE A 158 10.48 17.31 2.95
N GLY A 159 11.07 18.28 2.24
CA GLY A 159 10.72 19.71 2.35
C GLY A 159 9.24 20.03 2.14
N ASP A 160 8.53 19.33 1.26
CA ASP A 160 7.08 19.51 1.12
C ASP A 160 6.28 18.84 2.26
N VAL A 161 6.78 17.74 2.81
CA VAL A 161 6.23 17.14 4.04
C VAL A 161 6.42 18.08 5.21
N GLU A 162 7.61 18.67 5.37
CA GLU A 162 7.91 19.67 6.40
C GLU A 162 6.94 20.86 6.34
N LYS A 163 6.60 21.34 5.13
CA LYS A 163 5.57 22.37 4.96
C LYS A 163 4.20 21.92 5.42
N SER A 164 3.78 20.69 5.08
CA SER A 164 2.50 20.14 5.54
C SER A 164 2.42 20.05 7.07
N ILE A 165 3.49 19.57 7.71
CA ILE A 165 3.58 19.52 9.18
C ILE A 165 3.57 20.93 9.78
N ALA A 166 4.31 21.88 9.19
CA ALA A 166 4.31 23.28 9.62
C ALA A 166 2.93 23.96 9.48
N HIS A 167 2.09 23.51 8.54
CA HIS A 167 0.69 23.93 8.43
C HIS A 167 -0.27 23.24 9.43
N GLY A 168 0.27 22.41 10.33
CA GLY A 168 -0.46 21.76 11.40
C GLY A 168 -0.91 20.34 11.08
N SER A 169 -0.34 19.69 10.06
CA SER A 169 -0.60 18.26 9.86
C SER A 169 0.04 17.45 10.99
N ASP A 170 -0.75 16.59 11.64
CA ASP A 170 -0.28 15.74 12.75
C ASP A 170 -0.22 14.26 12.40
N THR A 171 -0.59 13.91 11.16
CA THR A 171 -0.72 12.54 10.69
C THR A 171 -0.18 12.41 9.27
N ILE A 172 0.74 11.47 9.04
CA ILE A 172 1.24 11.05 7.73
C ILE A 172 0.63 9.70 7.38
N VAL A 173 -0.03 9.61 6.22
CA VAL A 173 -0.56 8.37 5.66
C VAL A 173 0.39 7.86 4.56
N LEU A 174 0.96 6.68 4.75
CA LEU A 174 1.76 6.00 3.73
C LEU A 174 0.83 5.26 2.76
N ALA A 175 0.60 5.86 1.60
CA ALA A 175 -0.31 5.37 0.56
C ALA A 175 0.44 4.79 -0.67
N CYS A 176 1.69 4.38 -0.46
CA CYS A 176 2.49 3.55 -1.35
C CYS A 176 3.35 2.61 -0.51
N THR A 177 3.40 1.33 -0.86
CA THR A 177 4.14 0.31 -0.09
C THR A 177 5.65 0.51 -0.09
N HIS A 178 6.25 1.11 -1.13
CA HIS A 178 7.65 1.52 -1.10
C HIS A 178 7.96 2.43 0.10
N TYR A 179 7.02 3.29 0.49
CA TYR A 179 7.26 4.31 1.51
C TYR A 179 7.36 3.72 2.92
N LEU A 180 7.01 2.44 3.11
CA LEU A 180 7.36 1.68 4.33
C LEU A 180 8.87 1.67 4.59
N ALA A 181 9.70 1.77 3.55
CA ALA A 181 11.17 1.89 3.71
C ALA A 181 11.60 3.22 4.34
N LEU A 182 10.72 4.23 4.36
CA LEU A 182 10.97 5.56 4.89
C LEU A 182 10.47 5.75 6.31
N THR A 183 9.74 4.80 6.90
CA THR A 183 9.12 4.92 8.23
C THR A 183 10.11 5.40 9.30
N GLU A 184 11.30 4.80 9.37
CA GLU A 184 12.35 5.19 10.32
C GLU A 184 12.95 6.58 10.07
N GLN A 185 12.97 7.04 8.81
CA GLN A 185 13.46 8.38 8.45
C GLN A 185 12.40 9.43 8.79
N LEU A 186 11.14 9.15 8.46
CA LEU A 186 10.01 10.01 8.78
C LEU A 186 9.82 10.16 10.29
N HIS A 187 9.93 9.07 11.08
CA HIS A 187 9.87 9.17 12.54
C HIS A 187 10.99 10.02 13.14
N ARG A 188 12.19 9.98 12.56
CA ARG A 188 13.31 10.81 13.00
C ARG A 188 13.14 12.28 12.62
N ALA A 189 12.54 12.56 11.47
CA ALA A 189 12.28 13.92 11.01
C ALA A 189 11.06 14.56 11.71
N PHE A 190 10.05 13.75 12.04
CA PHE A 190 8.74 14.20 12.52
C PHE A 190 8.28 13.38 13.73
N ASP A 191 8.94 13.58 14.88
CA ASP A 191 8.75 12.79 16.10
C ASP A 191 7.35 12.89 16.73
N HIS A 192 6.67 14.01 16.52
CA HIS A 192 5.33 14.33 17.04
C HIS A 192 4.21 13.98 16.05
N VAL A 193 4.55 13.43 14.89
CA VAL A 193 3.58 13.11 13.83
C VAL A 193 3.30 11.63 13.82
N GLN A 194 2.02 11.28 13.79
CA GLN A 194 1.60 9.89 13.67
C GLN A 194 1.81 9.37 12.25
N ILE A 195 2.44 8.21 12.10
CA ILE A 195 2.59 7.55 10.80
C ILE A 195 1.62 6.38 10.70
N LEU A 196 0.76 6.41 9.69
CA LEU A 196 -0.22 5.38 9.39
C LEU A 196 0.22 4.54 8.20
N GLU A 197 0.25 3.22 8.39
CA GLU A 197 0.62 2.23 7.40
C GLU A 197 -0.24 0.94 7.50
N PRO A 198 -0.47 0.22 6.39
CA PRO A 198 -1.59 -0.72 6.30
C PRO A 198 -1.29 -2.16 6.79
N THR A 199 -0.05 -2.50 7.14
CA THR A 199 0.36 -3.91 7.41
C THR A 199 -0.42 -4.56 8.54
N LYS A 200 -0.72 -3.84 9.63
CA LYS A 200 -1.57 -4.35 10.73
C LYS A 200 -3.00 -4.65 10.27
N ALA A 201 -3.58 -3.79 9.43
CA ALA A 201 -4.94 -3.98 8.91
C ALA A 201 -5.00 -5.18 7.96
N ILE A 202 -3.99 -5.34 7.11
CA ILE A 202 -3.86 -6.48 6.19
C ILE A 202 -3.71 -7.77 6.98
N SER A 203 -2.87 -7.78 8.02
CA SER A 203 -2.67 -8.97 8.87
C SER A 203 -3.99 -9.44 9.49
N LYS A 204 -4.82 -8.51 10.00
CA LYS A 204 -6.15 -8.85 10.53
C LYS A 204 -7.06 -9.45 9.45
N GLN A 205 -7.04 -8.88 8.24
CA GLN A 205 -7.86 -9.39 7.14
C GLN A 205 -7.40 -10.77 6.67
N VAL A 206 -6.09 -11.01 6.59
CA VAL A 206 -5.49 -12.32 6.30
C VAL A 206 -5.97 -13.33 7.33
N ALA A 207 -5.79 -13.06 8.62
CA ALA A 207 -6.21 -13.97 9.70
C ALA A 207 -7.72 -14.29 9.63
N ARG A 208 -8.56 -13.29 9.30
CA ARG A 208 -10.00 -13.49 9.13
C ARG A 208 -10.32 -14.48 7.99
N LEU A 209 -9.64 -14.35 6.85
CA LEU A 209 -9.86 -15.23 5.69
C LEU A 209 -9.28 -16.63 5.91
N VAL A 210 -8.13 -16.74 6.57
CA VAL A 210 -7.56 -18.02 7.02
C VAL A 210 -8.57 -18.77 7.87
N ALA A 211 -9.12 -18.11 8.89
CA ALA A 211 -10.10 -18.73 9.80
C ALA A 211 -11.38 -19.15 9.07
N ALA A 212 -11.84 -18.36 8.10
CA ALA A 212 -13.01 -18.72 7.29
C ALA A 212 -12.76 -19.99 6.47
N ARG A 213 -11.62 -20.10 5.78
CA ARG A 213 -11.25 -21.29 4.98
C ARG A 213 -11.02 -22.55 5.80
N GLN A 214 -10.55 -22.43 7.04
CA GLN A 214 -10.36 -23.57 7.93
C GLN A 214 -11.68 -24.11 8.51
N ALA A 215 -12.76 -23.34 8.42
CA ALA A 215 -14.09 -23.73 8.91
C ALA A 215 -14.96 -24.41 7.84
N GLU A 216 -14.51 -24.45 6.58
CA GLU A 216 -15.14 -25.14 5.44
C GLU A 216 -14.68 -26.60 5.33
#